data_AF-A0A350UHR0-F1
#
_entry.id   AF-A0A350UHR0-F1
#
_cell.length_a   1.000
_cell.length_b   1.000
_cell.length_c   1.000
_cell.angle_alpha   90.00
_cell.angle_beta   90.00
_cell.angle_gamma   90.00
#
_symmetry.space_group_name_H-M   'P 1'
#
loop_
_entity.id
_entity.type
_entity.pdbx_description
1 polymer ?
#
loop_
_entity_poly.entity_id
_entity_poly.type
_entity_poly.pdbx_seq_one_letter_code
_entity_poly.pdbx_strand_id
1 'polypeptide(L)'
;YLRTPLALAGVAFLVGVVAAWRLRGRWAYLGLALMMVVFLNAARVAMVAFDPYLGSHALAMALREAPPGRVVVDNQYYAFSSVFFYAGLKEARLLNGRVNNLEYGSYAPGAPEVFIDDEEFRRLWKERERTYVLVEKPEVGRIERLAAPDRFYLVKESGGKYLFVNQKP
;
A
#
# COMPACT_ATOMS: atom_id res chain seq x y z
N TYR A 1 -0.66 -0.95 15.98
CA TYR A 1 -1.69 -0.19 15.27
C TYR A 1 -3.08 -0.29 15.91
N LEU A 2 -3.55 -1.46 16.35
CA LEU A 2 -4.96 -1.65 16.71
C LEU A 2 -5.37 -1.52 18.18
N ARG A 3 -4.45 -1.28 19.12
CA ARG A 3 -4.78 -1.27 20.55
C ARG A 3 -5.86 -0.24 20.90
N THR A 4 -5.73 0.98 20.39
CA THR A 4 -6.67 2.08 20.63
C THR A 4 -8.07 1.85 20.04
N PRO A 5 -8.22 1.54 18.73
CA PRO A 5 -9.56 1.27 18.18
C PRO A 5 -10.20 0.04 18.82
N LEU A 6 -9.42 -0.98 19.19
CA LEU A 6 -9.95 -2.14 19.90
C LEU A 6 -10.48 -1.80 21.30
N ALA A 7 -9.76 -0.97 22.06
CA ALA A 7 -10.23 -0.49 23.35
C ALA A 7 -11.52 0.31 23.22
N LEU A 8 -11.61 1.20 22.22
CA LEU A 8 -12.82 1.99 21.97
C LEU A 8 -14.01 1.13 21.57
N ALA A 9 -13.79 0.10 20.74
CA ALA A 9 -14.81 -0.89 20.42
C ALA A 9 -15.28 -1.65 21.67
N GLY A 10 -14.36 -2.04 22.56
CA GLY A 10 -14.68 -2.66 23.85
C GLY A 10 -15.57 -1.77 24.71
N VAL A 11 -15.23 -0.48 24.85
CA VAL A 11 -16.07 0.50 25.56
C VAL A 11 -17.45 0.63 24.91
N ALA A 12 -17.52 0.67 23.57
CA ALA A 12 -18.80 0.72 22.86
C ALA A 12 -19.69 -0.46 23.24
N PHE A 13 -19.17 -1.69 23.16
CA PHE A 13 -19.93 -2.88 23.51
C PHE A 13 -20.34 -2.91 24.99
N LEU A 14 -19.48 -2.45 25.91
CA LEU A 14 -19.86 -2.31 27.32
C LEU A 14 -21.05 -1.36 27.51
N VAL A 15 -21.06 -0.21 26.81
CA VAL A 15 -22.21 0.70 26.82
C VAL A 15 -23.48 0.00 26.32
N GLY A 16 -23.38 -0.76 25.24
CA GLY A 16 -24.50 -1.54 24.69
C GLY A 16 -25.04 -2.57 25.67
N VAL A 17 -24.15 -3.34 26.31
CA VAL A 17 -24.50 -4.35 27.32
C VAL A 17 -25.19 -3.71 28.52
N VAL A 18 -24.63 -2.62 29.06
CA VAL A 18 -25.24 -1.90 30.19
C VAL A 18 -26.62 -1.34 29.82
N ALA A 19 -26.75 -0.74 28.64
CA ALA A 19 -28.03 -0.21 28.16
C ALA A 19 -29.09 -1.31 28.01
N ALA A 20 -28.73 -2.44 27.39
CA ALA A 20 -29.64 -3.56 27.17
C ALA A 20 -30.08 -4.24 28.47
N TRP A 21 -29.20 -4.32 29.48
CA TRP A 21 -29.53 -4.94 30.76
C TRP A 21 -30.27 -4.02 31.74
N ARG A 22 -29.99 -2.71 31.72
CA ARG A 22 -30.45 -1.79 32.78
C ARG A 22 -31.56 -0.84 32.34
N LEU A 23 -31.65 -0.54 31.05
CA LEU A 23 -32.66 0.37 30.52
C LEU A 23 -33.79 -0.42 29.87
N ARG A 24 -34.97 0.21 29.74
CA ARG A 24 -36.16 -0.38 29.11
C ARG A 24 -36.80 0.56 28.11
N GLY A 25 -37.54 -0.01 27.15
CA GLY A 25 -38.25 0.74 26.11
C GLY A 25 -37.31 1.67 25.34
N ARG A 26 -37.74 2.91 25.12
CA ARG A 26 -36.98 3.92 24.32
C ARG A 26 -35.53 4.12 24.77
N TRP A 27 -35.24 4.00 26.06
CA TRP A 27 -33.91 4.25 26.61
C TRP A 27 -32.91 3.14 26.27
N ALA A 28 -33.37 1.89 26.16
CA ALA A 28 -32.52 0.78 25.70
C ALA A 28 -32.14 0.97 24.21
N TYR A 29 -33.08 1.41 23.37
CA TYR A 29 -32.80 1.72 21.97
C TYR A 29 -31.83 2.90 21.81
N LEU A 30 -31.97 3.96 22.61
CA LEU A 30 -31.02 5.08 22.61
C LEU A 30 -29.62 4.66 23.05
N GLY A 31 -29.51 3.78 24.06
CA GLY A 31 -28.21 3.24 24.49
C GLY A 31 -27.55 2.33 23.44
N LEU A 32 -28.33 1.53 22.70
CA LEU A 32 -27.84 0.76 21.56
C LEU A 32 -27.38 1.69 20.41
N ALA A 33 -28.15 2.75 20.12
CA ALA A 33 -27.74 3.74 19.13
C ALA A 33 -26.42 4.43 19.53
N LEU A 34 -26.26 4.77 20.81
CA LEU A 34 -25.00 5.32 21.33
C LEU A 34 -23.83 4.32 21.18
N MET A 35 -24.04 3.05 21.52
CA MET A 35 -23.06 1.98 21.26
C MET A 35 -22.63 1.99 19.78
N MET A 36 -23.60 2.00 18.84
CA MET A 36 -23.30 1.98 17.41
C MET A 36 -22.46 3.18 16.98
N VAL A 37 -22.77 4.39 17.48
CA VAL A 37 -22.00 5.60 17.18
C VAL A 37 -20.56 5.49 17.68
N VAL A 38 -20.36 5.04 18.92
CA VAL A 38 -19.00 4.87 19.49
C VAL A 38 -18.23 3.79 18.73
N PHE A 39 -18.89 2.67 18.40
CA PHE A 39 -18.28 1.58 17.64
C PHE A 39 -17.88 2.01 16.21
N LEU A 40 -18.73 2.76 15.51
CA LEU A 40 -18.41 3.29 14.18
C LEU A 40 -17.22 4.27 14.23
N ASN A 41 -17.09 5.05 15.31
CA ASN A 41 -15.90 5.87 15.52
C ASN A 41 -14.66 5.00 15.77
N ALA A 42 -14.78 3.90 16.51
CA ALA A 42 -13.69 2.94 16.67
C ALA A 42 -13.26 2.34 15.33
N ALA A 43 -14.22 1.92 14.50
CA ALA A 43 -13.97 1.41 13.16
C ALA A 43 -13.28 2.46 12.26
N ARG A 44 -13.72 3.73 12.31
CA ARG A 44 -13.07 4.84 11.60
C ARG A 44 -11.62 5.02 12.02
N VAL A 45 -11.34 5.03 13.33
CA VAL A 45 -9.97 5.13 13.85
C VAL A 45 -9.11 3.94 13.41
N ALA A 46 -9.68 2.73 13.42
CA ALA A 46 -9.00 1.54 12.91
C ALA A 46 -8.67 1.67 11.41
N MET A 47 -9.62 2.12 10.59
CA MET A 47 -9.41 2.35 9.16
C MET A 47 -8.28 3.34 8.90
N VAL A 48 -8.24 4.48 9.61
CA VAL A 48 -7.14 5.46 9.47
C VAL A 48 -5.79 4.85 9.84
N ALA A 49 -5.74 4.03 10.89
CA ALA A 49 -4.50 3.36 11.29
C ALA A 49 -4.05 2.27 10.30
N PHE A 50 -5.00 1.65 9.58
CA PHE A 50 -4.73 0.62 8.57
C PHE A 50 -4.51 1.18 7.16
N ASP A 51 -4.94 2.40 6.88
CA ASP A 51 -4.86 3.03 5.56
C ASP A 51 -3.47 2.91 4.90
N PRO A 52 -2.34 3.14 5.62
CA PRO A 52 -1.01 2.99 5.04
C PRO A 52 -0.68 1.57 4.56
N TYR A 53 -1.29 0.54 5.14
CA TYR A 53 -1.12 -0.86 4.77
C TYR A 53 -2.02 -1.25 3.58
N LEU A 54 -3.28 -0.79 3.60
CA LEU A 54 -4.24 -1.08 2.54
C LEU A 54 -3.89 -0.36 1.23
N GLY A 55 -3.45 0.89 1.32
CA GLY A 55 -3.11 1.73 0.17
C GLY A 55 -1.61 1.90 -0.06
N SER A 56 -1.30 2.72 -1.05
CA SER A 56 0.07 3.18 -1.35
C SER A 56 0.10 4.70 -1.56
N HIS A 57 -0.86 5.44 -1.00
CA HIS A 57 -1.03 6.89 -1.21
C HIS A 57 0.23 7.68 -0.84
N ALA A 58 0.83 7.40 0.31
CA ALA A 58 2.05 8.09 0.74
C ALA A 58 3.24 7.86 -0.21
N LEU A 59 3.35 6.65 -0.78
CA LEU A 59 4.36 6.35 -1.80
C LEU A 59 4.07 7.07 -3.11
N ALA A 60 2.80 7.14 -3.50
CA ALA A 60 2.36 7.83 -4.71
C ALA A 60 2.66 9.33 -4.65
N MET A 61 2.40 9.96 -3.51
CA MET A 61 2.70 11.36 -3.27
C MET A 61 4.21 11.62 -3.28
N ALA A 62 4.99 10.77 -2.60
CA ALA A 62 6.44 10.88 -2.62
C ALA A 62 7.01 10.74 -4.05
N LEU A 63 6.49 9.81 -4.85
CA LEU A 63 6.87 9.64 -6.25
C LEU A 63 6.50 10.87 -7.10
N ARG A 64 5.32 11.45 -6.87
CA ARG A 64 4.83 12.61 -7.62
C ARG A 64 5.61 13.90 -7.32
N GLU A 65 6.08 14.05 -6.08
CA GLU A 65 6.90 15.17 -5.64
C GLU A 65 8.38 15.02 -6.01
N ALA A 66 8.82 13.79 -6.29
CA ALA A 66 10.19 13.51 -6.67
C ALA A 66 10.48 13.86 -8.15
N PRO A 67 11.77 14.06 -8.53
CA PRO A 67 12.13 14.31 -9.92
C PRO A 67 11.63 13.21 -10.87
N PRO A 68 11.24 13.55 -12.12
CA PRO A 68 10.78 12.56 -13.09
C PRO A 68 11.78 11.42 -13.28
N GLY A 69 11.26 10.21 -13.51
CA GLY A 69 12.07 9.03 -13.75
C GLY A 69 11.22 7.83 -14.13
N ARG A 70 11.90 6.78 -14.58
CA ARG A 70 11.30 5.48 -14.87
C ARG A 70 10.78 4.86 -13.59
N VAL A 71 9.63 4.19 -13.66
CA VAL A 71 9.05 3.49 -12.51
C VAL A 71 9.01 2.00 -12.78
N VAL A 72 9.54 1.23 -11.84
CA VAL A 72 9.45 -0.22 -11.78
C VAL A 72 8.58 -0.61 -10.59
N VAL A 73 7.68 -1.55 -10.79
CA VAL A 73 6.85 -2.14 -9.75
C VAL A 73 7.24 -3.60 -9.62
N ASP A 74 7.62 -4.01 -8.42
CA ASP A 74 7.98 -5.39 -8.14
C ASP A 74 6.74 -6.29 -8.07
N ASN A 75 6.85 -7.48 -8.67
CA ASN A 75 5.88 -8.56 -8.61
C ASN A 75 4.49 -8.13 -9.13
N GLN A 76 3.42 -8.34 -8.37
CA GLN A 76 2.06 -8.13 -8.81
C GLN A 76 1.68 -6.64 -8.88
N TYR A 77 1.11 -6.22 -10.03
CA TYR A 77 0.58 -4.86 -10.24
C TYR A 77 -0.37 -4.38 -9.12
N TYR A 78 -1.23 -5.28 -8.62
CA TYR A 78 -2.32 -4.92 -7.72
C TYR A 78 -1.84 -4.29 -6.40
N ALA A 79 -0.69 -4.74 -5.86
CA ALA A 79 -0.11 -4.24 -4.62
C ALA A 79 0.21 -2.73 -4.66
N PHE A 80 0.45 -2.20 -5.86
CA PHE A 80 0.81 -0.81 -6.11
C PHE A 80 -0.15 -0.08 -7.06
N SER A 81 -1.31 -0.66 -7.34
CA SER A 81 -2.34 -0.05 -8.21
C SER A 81 -2.73 1.38 -7.77
N SER A 82 -2.79 1.65 -6.47
CA SER A 82 -3.02 3.01 -5.94
C SER A 82 -1.94 4.01 -6.34
N VAL A 83 -0.69 3.57 -6.55
CA VAL A 83 0.37 4.47 -7.02
C VAL A 83 0.08 4.96 -8.42
N PHE A 84 -0.37 4.08 -9.32
CA PHE A 84 -0.75 4.49 -10.67
C PHE A 84 -1.85 5.56 -10.65
N PHE A 85 -2.86 5.36 -9.82
CA PHE A 85 -3.97 6.29 -9.68
C PHE A 85 -3.54 7.64 -9.09
N TYR A 86 -2.93 7.66 -7.90
CA TYR A 86 -2.65 8.90 -7.17
C TYR A 86 -1.42 9.67 -7.69
N ALA A 87 -0.42 8.98 -8.24
CA ALA A 87 0.73 9.62 -8.88
C ALA A 87 0.45 9.99 -10.34
N GLY A 88 -0.69 9.57 -10.91
CA GLY A 88 -1.03 9.81 -12.32
C GLY A 88 -0.10 9.07 -13.28
N LEU A 89 0.49 7.94 -12.84
CA LEU A 89 1.47 7.18 -13.61
C LEU A 89 0.80 6.56 -14.84
N LYS A 90 1.31 6.90 -16.02
CA LYS A 90 0.81 6.36 -17.29
C LYS A 90 1.46 5.03 -17.65
N GLU A 91 2.71 4.84 -17.27
CA GLU A 91 3.50 3.67 -17.62
C GLU A 91 4.43 3.27 -16.47
N ALA A 92 4.62 1.97 -16.30
CA ALA A 92 5.64 1.40 -15.43
C ALA A 92 6.14 0.10 -16.03
N ARG A 93 7.32 -0.35 -15.60
CA ARG A 93 7.77 -1.73 -15.82
C ARG A 93 7.32 -2.61 -14.66
N LEU A 94 6.90 -3.84 -14.97
CA LEU A 94 6.46 -4.84 -14.01
C LEU A 94 7.55 -5.90 -13.87
N LEU A 95 8.34 -5.83 -12.79
CA LEU A 95 9.43 -6.76 -12.51
C LEU A 95 8.87 -8.10 -12.05
N ASN A 96 9.10 -9.16 -12.82
CA ASN A 96 8.53 -10.49 -12.62
C ASN A 96 7.00 -10.46 -12.44
N GLY A 97 6.32 -9.50 -13.08
CA GLY A 97 4.91 -9.22 -12.80
C GLY A 97 3.88 -10.02 -13.59
N ARG A 98 4.31 -11.05 -14.35
CA ARG A 98 3.43 -11.99 -15.04
C ARG A 98 2.86 -13.01 -14.05
N VAL A 99 2.11 -12.51 -13.07
CA VAL A 99 1.52 -13.29 -11.99
C VAL A 99 0.08 -12.85 -11.74
N ASN A 100 -0.73 -13.73 -11.16
CA ASN A 100 -2.10 -13.44 -10.76
C ASN A 100 -2.92 -12.83 -11.91
N ASN A 101 -3.52 -11.67 -11.69
CA ASN A 101 -4.54 -11.08 -12.56
C ASN A 101 -4.02 -10.70 -13.97
N LEU A 102 -2.71 -10.49 -14.12
CA LEU A 102 -2.12 -10.09 -15.40
C LEU A 102 -1.48 -11.24 -16.16
N GLU A 103 -1.30 -12.41 -15.54
CA GLU A 103 -0.54 -13.51 -16.12
C GLU A 103 -1.11 -13.94 -17.48
N TYR A 104 -2.39 -14.34 -17.52
CA TYR A 104 -3.04 -14.80 -18.76
C TYR A 104 -3.01 -13.73 -19.87
N GLY A 105 -3.43 -12.50 -19.55
CA GLY A 105 -3.50 -11.41 -20.54
C GLY A 105 -2.13 -10.95 -21.02
N SER A 106 -1.08 -11.15 -20.22
CA SER A 106 0.29 -10.73 -20.57
C SER A 106 0.85 -11.47 -21.79
N TYR A 107 0.34 -12.67 -22.12
CA TYR A 107 0.80 -13.49 -23.25
C TYR A 107 -0.05 -13.30 -24.51
N ALA A 108 -1.08 -12.46 -24.48
CA ALA A 108 -1.94 -12.22 -25.64
C ALA A 108 -1.16 -11.51 -26.76
N PRO A 109 -1.47 -11.79 -28.05
CA PRO A 109 -0.91 -11.04 -29.17
C PRO A 109 -1.18 -9.53 -29.01
N GLY A 110 -0.13 -8.71 -29.12
CA GLY A 110 -0.22 -7.26 -28.94
C GLY A 110 -0.22 -6.77 -27.49
N ALA A 111 0.00 -7.66 -26.51
CA ALA A 111 0.21 -7.24 -25.12
C ALA A 111 1.45 -6.31 -25.01
N PRO A 112 1.38 -5.21 -24.24
CA PRO A 112 2.53 -4.31 -24.07
C PRO A 112 3.76 -5.00 -23.47
N GLU A 113 4.95 -4.62 -23.95
CA GLU A 113 6.24 -5.09 -23.44
C GLU A 113 6.65 -4.33 -22.16
N VAL A 114 5.83 -4.45 -21.12
CA VAL A 114 6.07 -3.81 -19.81
C VAL A 114 6.65 -4.74 -18.77
N PHE A 115 6.59 -6.06 -19.00
CA PHE A 115 7.08 -7.07 -18.07
C PHE A 115 8.57 -7.28 -18.27
N ILE A 116 9.34 -7.11 -17.19
CA ILE A 116 10.80 -7.25 -17.19
C ILE A 116 11.20 -8.32 -16.17
N ASP A 117 12.38 -8.91 -16.35
CA ASP A 117 12.96 -9.86 -15.40
C ASP A 117 14.05 -9.22 -14.53
N ASP A 118 14.66 -10.03 -13.66
CA ASP A 118 15.75 -9.61 -12.78
C ASP A 118 16.99 -9.14 -13.57
N GLU A 119 17.28 -9.71 -14.74
CA GLU A 119 18.43 -9.30 -15.54
C GLU A 119 18.22 -7.92 -16.16
N GLU A 120 17.04 -7.72 -16.75
CA GLU A 120 16.66 -6.43 -17.30
C GLU A 120 16.58 -5.37 -16.19
N PHE A 121 15.99 -5.67 -15.03
CA PHE A 121 15.99 -4.73 -13.90
C PHE A 121 17.41 -4.32 -13.49
N ARG A 122 18.35 -5.27 -13.37
CA ARG A 122 19.76 -4.95 -13.07
C ARG A 122 20.37 -4.00 -14.10
N ARG A 123 20.06 -4.20 -15.38
CA ARG A 123 20.51 -3.32 -16.47
C ARG A 123 19.94 -1.91 -16.31
N LEU A 124 18.61 -1.81 -16.18
CA LEU A 124 17.91 -0.53 -16.04
C LEU A 124 18.35 0.25 -14.79
N TRP A 125 18.58 -0.43 -13.67
CA TRP A 125 18.99 0.20 -12.42
C TRP A 125 20.38 0.85 -12.51
N LYS A 126 21.30 0.24 -13.27
CA LYS A 126 22.67 0.74 -13.48
C LYS A 126 22.75 1.92 -14.43
N GLU A 127 21.72 2.17 -15.24
CA GLU A 127 21.69 3.31 -16.15
C GLU A 127 21.79 4.65 -15.42
N ARG A 128 22.17 5.70 -16.17
CA ARG A 128 22.16 7.08 -15.67
C ARG A 128 20.75 7.67 -15.60
N GLU A 129 19.76 7.01 -16.18
CA GLU A 129 18.37 7.41 -16.04
C GLU A 129 17.89 7.17 -14.60
N ARG A 130 17.15 8.13 -14.06
CA ARG A 130 16.55 8.00 -12.72
C ARG A 130 15.48 6.92 -12.77
N THR A 131 15.66 5.88 -11.97
CA THR A 131 14.77 4.73 -11.89
C THR A 131 14.31 4.55 -10.45
N TYR A 132 13.00 4.50 -10.27
CA TYR A 132 12.33 4.18 -9.02
C TYR A 132 11.89 2.72 -9.01
N VAL A 133 11.92 2.09 -7.84
CA VAL A 133 11.30 0.77 -7.63
C VAL A 133 10.36 0.79 -6.43
N LEU A 134 9.16 0.26 -6.64
CA LEU A 134 8.15 0.01 -5.61
C LEU A 134 8.22 -1.46 -5.20
N VAL A 135 8.39 -1.73 -3.91
CA VAL A 135 8.64 -3.08 -3.39
C VAL A 135 7.97 -3.30 -2.03
N GLU A 136 7.43 -4.51 -1.81
CA GLU A 136 6.89 -4.91 -0.51
C GLU A 136 8.01 -5.42 0.42
N LYS A 137 7.82 -5.27 1.74
CA LYS A 137 8.84 -5.60 2.76
C LYS A 137 9.55 -6.94 2.56
N PRO A 138 8.87 -8.07 2.24
CA PRO A 138 9.53 -9.35 2.09
C PRO A 138 10.58 -9.38 0.96
N GLU A 139 10.38 -8.56 -0.08
CA GLU A 139 11.18 -8.56 -1.30
C GLU A 139 12.31 -7.52 -1.29
N VAL A 140 12.34 -6.60 -0.31
CA VAL A 140 13.37 -5.54 -0.20
C VAL A 140 14.78 -6.11 -0.30
N GLY A 141 15.07 -7.17 0.45
CA GLY A 141 16.40 -7.79 0.43
C GLY A 141 16.75 -8.43 -0.92
N ARG A 142 15.76 -8.94 -1.67
CA ARG A 142 16.00 -9.44 -3.03
C ARG A 142 16.32 -8.28 -3.97
N ILE A 143 15.49 -7.23 -3.95
CA ILE A 143 15.67 -6.06 -4.80
C ILE A 143 17.00 -5.35 -4.52
N GLU A 144 17.40 -5.19 -3.27
CA GLU A 144 18.68 -4.59 -2.90
C GLU A 144 19.87 -5.37 -3.50
N ARG A 145 19.83 -6.71 -3.44
CA ARG A 145 20.87 -7.57 -4.07
C ARG A 145 20.90 -7.43 -5.59
N LEU A 146 19.76 -7.16 -6.23
CA LEU A 146 19.71 -6.88 -7.67
C LEU A 146 20.25 -5.48 -7.99
N ALA A 147 19.86 -4.48 -7.20
CA ALA A 147 20.16 -3.07 -7.41
C ALA A 147 21.64 -2.69 -7.22
N ALA A 148 22.41 -3.53 -6.53
CA ALA A 148 23.70 -3.20 -5.93
C ALA A 148 23.60 -2.11 -4.82
N PRO A 149 24.26 -2.29 -3.66
CA PRO A 149 23.95 -1.48 -2.47
C PRO A 149 24.32 0.01 -2.58
N ASP A 150 25.29 0.36 -3.42
CA ASP A 150 25.84 1.72 -3.55
C ASP A 150 24.88 2.72 -4.23
N ARG A 151 23.83 2.20 -4.87
CA ARG A 151 22.82 2.98 -5.59
C ARG A 151 21.40 2.61 -5.17
N PHE A 152 21.18 2.32 -3.90
CA PHE A 152 19.86 1.93 -3.39
C PHE A 152 19.39 2.89 -2.30
N TYR A 153 18.70 3.97 -2.68
CA TYR A 153 18.30 5.03 -1.76
C TYR A 153 16.81 4.96 -1.45
N LEU A 154 16.45 4.94 -0.16
CA LEU A 154 15.06 4.99 0.28
C LEU A 154 14.49 6.41 0.07
N VAL A 155 13.38 6.50 -0.67
CA VAL A 155 12.59 7.72 -0.80
C VAL A 155 11.50 7.76 0.26
N LYS A 156 10.75 6.66 0.41
CA LYS A 156 9.63 6.57 1.35
C LYS A 156 9.32 5.13 1.75
N GLU A 157 8.98 4.94 3.01
CA GLU A 157 8.34 3.74 3.53
C GLU A 157 6.91 4.09 4.00
N SER A 158 5.95 3.21 3.73
CA SER A 158 4.59 3.29 4.26
C SER A 158 3.94 1.92 4.30
N GLY A 159 3.46 1.49 5.48
CA GLY A 159 2.65 0.28 5.63
C GLY A 159 3.30 -1.03 5.16
N GLY A 160 4.63 -1.15 5.26
CA GLY A 160 5.37 -2.32 4.77
C GLY A 160 5.63 -2.31 3.26
N LYS A 161 5.40 -1.17 2.59
CA LYS A 161 5.74 -0.93 1.20
C LYS A 161 6.80 0.18 1.11
N TYR A 162 7.67 0.08 0.12
CA TYR A 162 8.84 0.95 -0.01
C TYR A 162 8.94 1.50 -1.43
N LEU A 163 9.43 2.73 -1.52
CA LEU A 163 9.85 3.39 -2.75
C LEU A 163 11.35 3.67 -2.65
N PHE A 164 12.14 3.07 -3.53
CA PHE A 164 13.58 3.31 -3.65
C PHE A 164 13.91 3.99 -4.98
N VAL A 165 15.09 4.59 -5.06
CA VAL A 165 15.62 5.24 -6.27
C VAL A 165 17.11 4.94 -6.47
N ASN A 166 17.56 4.88 -7.73
CA ASN A 166 18.92 4.50 -8.12
C ASN A 166 19.97 5.65 -8.08
N GLN A 167 19.56 6.81 -7.58
CA GLN A 167 20.33 8.06 -7.51
C GLN A 167 19.96 8.80 -6.22
N LYS A 168 20.76 9.77 -5.81
CA LYS A 168 20.40 10.57 -4.62
C LYS A 168 19.01 11.22 -4.82
N PRO A 169 18.10 11.09 -3.83
CA PRO A 169 16.73 11.60 -3.91
C PRO A 169 16.67 13.06 -4.32
#